data_AF-A0AA92M1Q7-F1
#
_entry.id   AF-A0AA92M1Q7-F1
#
_cell.length_a   1.000
_cell.length_b   1.000
_cell.length_c   1.000
_cell.angle_alpha   90.00
_cell.angle_beta   90.00
_cell.angle_gamma   90.00
#
_symmetry.space_group_name_H-M   'P 1'
#
loop_
_entity.id
_entity.type
_entity.pdbx_description
1 polymer ?
#
loop_
_entity_poly.entity_id
_entity_poly.type
_entity_poly.pdbx_seq_one_letter_code
_entity_poly.pdbx_strand_id
1 'polypeptide(L)'
;MLLDLKTPLLWVLGVALVGALSTAGIERTRAAGARADAASARKDLADYRATQAESGRMAERAARTQEQTWRARVDGVIQDGQQQIARVQDDAQRAGAAERRMREQLAAYRAAVHAATAAPVAAGGRPPAEAALDLLTELLGGSGAALRELGQFADAAHAAGTICERYADSTEQP
;
A
#
# COMPACT_ATOMS: atom_id res chain seq x y z
N MET A 1 73.91 82.91 -2.40
CA MET A 1 72.48 82.55 -2.42
C MET A 1 72.38 81.02 -2.43
N LEU A 2 72.45 80.38 -1.25
CA LEU A 2 72.08 78.97 -1.13
C LEU A 2 70.55 78.94 -1.04
N LEU A 3 69.88 78.42 -2.07
CA LEU A 3 68.45 78.17 -2.00
C LEU A 3 68.18 77.21 -0.83
N ASP A 4 67.24 77.60 0.01
CA ASP A 4 66.80 76.88 1.20
C ASP A 4 66.13 75.55 0.77
N LEU A 5 66.94 74.50 0.64
CA LEU A 5 66.52 73.17 0.19
C LEU A 5 65.64 72.44 1.22
N LYS A 6 65.58 72.96 2.46
CA LYS A 6 64.91 72.32 3.60
C LYS A 6 63.40 72.55 3.59
N THR A 7 62.96 73.69 3.08
CA THR A 7 61.55 74.05 2.90
C THR A 7 60.82 73.15 1.88
N PRO A 8 61.32 72.92 0.65
CA PRO A 8 60.68 71.99 -0.28
C PRO A 8 60.72 70.54 0.21
N LEU A 9 61.78 70.14 0.93
CA LEU A 9 61.88 68.79 1.49
C LEU A 9 60.78 68.52 2.55
N LEU A 10 60.49 69.49 3.43
CA LEU A 10 59.43 69.37 4.43
C LEU A 10 58.03 69.30 3.79
N TRP A 11 57.78 70.05 2.73
CA TRP A 11 56.53 69.98 1.97
C TRP A 11 56.34 68.62 1.29
N VAL A 12 57.39 68.09 0.66
CA VAL A 12 57.36 66.75 0.04
C VAL A 12 57.07 65.66 1.09
N LEU A 13 57.69 65.74 2.26
CA LEU A 13 57.48 64.79 3.35
C LEU A 13 56.05 64.87 3.93
N GLY A 14 55.52 66.08 4.08
CA GLY A 14 54.12 66.29 4.50
C GLY A 14 53.11 65.73 3.50
N VAL A 15 53.31 65.97 2.20
CA VAL A 15 52.45 65.42 1.14
C VAL A 15 52.56 63.89 1.08
N ALA A 16 53.76 63.33 1.24
CA ALA A 16 53.96 61.88 1.26
C ALA A 16 53.24 61.21 2.45
N LEU A 17 53.29 61.83 3.64
CA LEU A 17 52.60 61.32 4.84
C LEU A 17 51.07 61.33 4.67
N VAL A 18 50.52 62.44 4.13
CA VAL A 18 49.08 62.55 3.84
C VAL A 18 48.66 61.56 2.77
N GLY A 19 49.47 61.38 1.74
CA GLY A 19 49.26 60.35 0.72
C GLY A 19 49.19 58.94 1.33
N ALA A 20 50.14 58.59 2.20
CA ALA A 20 50.21 57.28 2.85
C ALA A 20 49.04 57.03 3.83
N LEU A 21 48.59 58.05 4.56
CA LEU A 21 47.42 57.94 5.44
C LEU A 21 46.12 57.78 4.64
N SER A 22 46.02 58.46 3.50
CA SER A 22 44.87 58.40 2.60
C SER A 22 44.74 57.01 1.95
N THR A 23 45.84 56.43 1.47
CA THR A 23 45.83 55.08 0.89
C THR A 23 45.52 54.02 1.94
N ALA A 24 46.08 54.12 3.16
CA ALA A 24 45.77 53.21 4.26
C ALA A 24 44.29 53.27 4.71
N GLY A 25 43.67 54.45 4.65
CA GLY A 25 42.24 54.62 4.89
C GLY A 25 41.38 53.93 3.84
N ILE A 26 41.74 54.08 2.55
CA ILE A 26 41.05 53.45 1.42
C ILE A 26 41.19 51.93 1.45
N GLU A 27 42.36 51.39 1.81
CA GLU A 27 42.56 49.95 1.93
C GLU A 27 41.75 49.34 3.09
N ARG A 28 41.63 50.05 4.22
CA ARG A 28 40.80 49.59 5.36
C ARG A 28 39.31 49.59 5.02
N THR A 29 38.81 50.58 4.29
CA THR A 29 37.38 50.60 3.89
C THR A 29 37.08 49.53 2.86
N ARG A 30 38.00 49.27 1.91
CA ARG A 30 37.88 48.15 0.97
C ARG A 30 37.92 46.79 1.69
N ALA A 31 38.82 46.61 2.66
CA ALA A 31 38.91 45.39 3.45
C ALA A 31 37.67 45.19 4.35
N ALA A 32 37.11 46.27 4.92
CA ALA A 32 35.87 46.21 5.68
C ALA A 32 34.66 45.89 4.78
N GLY A 33 34.59 46.49 3.59
CA GLY A 33 33.58 46.17 2.58
C GLY A 33 33.65 44.70 2.14
N ALA A 34 34.83 44.21 1.80
CA ALA A 34 35.03 42.80 1.43
C ALA A 34 34.62 41.82 2.55
N ARG A 35 34.83 42.17 3.82
CA ARG A 35 34.38 41.36 4.96
C ARG A 35 32.86 41.42 5.14
N ALA A 36 32.24 42.59 4.91
CA ALA A 36 30.79 42.74 4.96
C ALA A 36 30.11 41.96 3.83
N ASP A 37 30.64 42.02 2.61
CA ASP A 37 30.17 41.25 1.45
C ASP A 37 30.35 39.75 1.65
N ALA A 38 31.46 39.32 2.25
CA ALA A 38 31.66 37.92 2.61
C ALA A 38 30.69 37.47 3.71
N ALA A 39 30.33 38.35 4.66
CA ALA A 39 29.37 38.03 5.70
C ALA A 39 27.93 37.96 5.17
N SER A 40 27.54 38.88 4.27
CA SER A 40 26.23 38.84 3.62
C SER A 40 26.11 37.60 2.73
N ALA A 41 27.10 37.30 1.90
CA ALA A 41 27.08 36.10 1.06
C ALA A 41 26.98 34.80 1.87
N ARG A 42 27.63 34.72 3.04
CA ARG A 42 27.49 33.57 3.95
C ARG A 42 26.10 33.48 4.56
N LYS A 43 25.50 34.62 4.92
CA LYS A 43 24.13 34.68 5.44
C LYS A 43 23.13 34.25 4.37
N ASP A 44 23.25 34.78 3.16
CA ASP A 44 22.37 34.44 2.04
C ASP A 44 22.48 32.95 1.69
N LEU A 45 23.69 32.38 1.73
CA LEU A 45 23.88 30.94 1.55
C LEU A 45 23.25 30.12 2.68
N ALA A 46 23.36 30.58 3.93
CA ALA A 46 22.76 29.91 5.08
C ALA A 46 21.23 29.95 5.02
N ASP A 47 20.64 31.11 4.70
CA ASP A 47 19.21 31.28 4.52
C ASP A 47 18.70 30.44 3.35
N TYR A 48 19.40 30.45 2.21
CA TYR A 48 19.07 29.60 1.06
C TYR A 48 19.07 28.10 1.41
N ARG A 49 20.09 27.63 2.13
CA ARG A 49 20.17 26.24 2.60
C ARG A 49 19.07 25.92 3.60
N ALA A 50 18.71 26.85 4.49
CA ALA A 50 17.62 26.67 5.43
C ALA A 50 16.27 26.54 4.70
N THR A 51 15.98 27.42 3.75
CA THR A 51 14.77 27.36 2.92
C THR A 51 14.71 26.07 2.10
N GLN A 52 15.82 25.64 1.50
CA GLN A 52 15.88 24.36 0.79
C GLN A 52 15.67 23.15 1.71
N ALA A 53 16.24 23.16 2.91
CA ALA A 53 16.05 22.10 3.88
C ALA A 53 14.59 22.03 4.35
N GLU A 54 13.94 23.18 4.54
CA GLU A 54 12.54 23.25 4.92
C GLU A 54 11.60 22.79 3.79
N SER A 55 11.83 23.24 2.56
CA SER A 55 11.06 22.77 1.40
C SER A 55 11.25 21.26 1.18
N GLY A 56 12.47 20.74 1.35
CA GLY A 56 12.76 19.32 1.29
C GLY A 56 12.00 18.51 2.35
N ARG A 57 11.96 18.99 3.60
CA ARG A 57 11.18 18.36 4.69
C ARG A 57 9.68 18.36 4.39
N MET A 58 9.16 19.45 3.83
CA MET A 58 7.74 19.54 3.47
C MET A 58 7.39 18.58 2.32
N ALA A 59 8.25 18.48 1.30
CA ALA A 59 8.09 17.51 0.22
C ALA A 59 8.16 16.07 0.73
N GLU A 60 9.09 15.75 1.63
CA GLU A 60 9.21 14.42 2.23
C GLU A 60 7.97 14.06 3.05
N ARG A 61 7.46 15.00 3.86
CA ARG A 61 6.22 14.80 4.61
C ARG A 61 5.03 14.57 3.69
N ALA A 62 4.88 15.36 2.63
CA ALA A 62 3.82 15.19 1.65
C ALA A 62 3.88 13.81 0.98
N ALA A 63 5.08 13.37 0.58
CA ALA A 63 5.30 12.04 -0.02
C ALA A 63 4.97 10.91 0.97
N ARG A 64 5.42 11.01 2.23
CA ARG A 64 5.11 10.02 3.27
C ARG A 64 3.62 9.97 3.58
N THR A 65 2.92 11.09 3.62
CA THR A 65 1.46 11.12 3.82
C THR A 65 0.75 10.42 2.67
N GLN A 66 1.12 10.68 1.42
CA GLN A 66 0.55 9.97 0.26
C GLN A 66 0.82 8.48 0.32
N GLU A 67 2.06 8.09 0.66
CA GLU A 67 2.43 6.68 0.82
C GLU A 67 1.62 6.00 1.93
N GLN A 68 1.42 6.67 3.06
CA GLN A 68 0.60 6.17 4.17
C GLN A 68 -0.86 6.01 3.77
N THR A 69 -1.43 6.98 3.06
CA THR A 69 -2.80 6.89 2.54
C THR A 69 -2.96 5.70 1.60
N TRP A 70 -2.00 5.52 0.68
CA TRP A 70 -1.99 4.38 -0.24
C TRP A 70 -1.89 3.04 0.49
N ARG A 71 -0.94 2.93 1.42
CA ARG A 71 -0.76 1.73 2.24
C ARG A 71 -2.02 1.39 3.02
N ALA A 72 -2.63 2.37 3.70
CA ALA A 72 -3.86 2.16 4.43
C ALA A 72 -5.02 1.68 3.53
N ARG A 73 -5.10 2.19 2.30
CA ARG A 73 -6.11 1.77 1.33
C ARG A 73 -5.91 0.31 0.89
N VAL A 74 -4.67 -0.04 0.52
CA VAL A 74 -4.32 -1.41 0.11
C VAL A 74 -4.51 -2.39 1.27
N ASP A 75 -4.06 -2.03 2.47
CA ASP A 75 -4.23 -2.84 3.68
C ASP A 75 -5.73 -3.08 3.97
N GLY A 76 -6.57 -2.05 3.78
CA GLY A 76 -8.02 -2.18 3.89
C GLY A 76 -8.62 -3.17 2.89
N VAL A 77 -8.21 -3.12 1.62
CA VAL A 77 -8.65 -4.08 0.59
C VAL A 77 -8.20 -5.50 0.93
N ILE A 78 -6.96 -5.68 1.41
CA ILE A 78 -6.44 -6.99 1.81
C ILE A 78 -7.25 -7.54 3.00
N GLN A 79 -7.50 -6.72 4.02
CA GLN A 79 -8.21 -7.14 5.22
C GLN A 79 -9.66 -7.53 4.90
N ASP A 80 -10.35 -6.73 4.10
CA ASP A 80 -11.71 -7.01 3.64
C ASP A 80 -11.76 -8.29 2.78
N GLY A 81 -10.79 -8.46 1.87
CA GLY A 81 -10.64 -9.68 1.08
C GLY A 81 -10.43 -10.92 1.95
N GLN A 82 -9.57 -10.86 2.96
CA GLN A 82 -9.36 -11.94 3.92
C GLN A 82 -10.63 -12.27 4.71
N GLN A 83 -11.39 -11.24 5.14
CA GLN A 83 -12.64 -11.45 5.85
C GLN A 83 -13.70 -12.10 4.96
N GLN A 84 -13.77 -11.72 3.68
CA GLN A 84 -14.68 -12.33 2.72
C GLN A 84 -14.30 -13.79 2.43
N ILE A 85 -13.01 -14.09 2.24
CA ILE A 85 -12.52 -15.47 2.09
C ILE A 85 -12.90 -16.31 3.31
N ALA A 86 -12.70 -15.80 4.52
CA ALA A 86 -13.04 -16.53 5.74
C ALA A 86 -14.56 -16.83 5.84
N ARG A 87 -15.42 -15.87 5.46
CA ARG A 87 -16.87 -16.07 5.41
C ARG A 87 -17.26 -17.15 4.39
N VAL A 88 -16.73 -17.10 3.18
CA VAL A 88 -17.00 -18.10 2.13
C VAL A 88 -16.56 -19.50 2.58
N GLN A 89 -15.41 -19.61 3.26
CA GLN A 89 -14.95 -20.89 3.79
C GLN A 89 -15.88 -21.45 4.87
N ASP A 90 -16.35 -20.62 5.79
CA ASP A 90 -17.31 -21.01 6.84
C ASP A 90 -18.66 -21.42 6.23
N ASP A 91 -19.17 -20.66 5.26
CA ASP A 91 -20.38 -20.97 4.50
C ASP A 91 -20.24 -22.33 3.77
N ALA A 92 -19.11 -22.56 3.10
CA ALA A 92 -18.82 -23.83 2.42
C ALA A 92 -18.74 -25.02 3.40
N GLN A 93 -18.16 -24.82 4.59
CA GLN A 93 -18.13 -25.84 5.64
C GLN A 93 -19.54 -26.17 6.15
N ARG A 94 -20.37 -25.16 6.39
CA ARG A 94 -21.77 -25.35 6.81
C ARG A 94 -22.59 -26.07 5.75
N ALA A 95 -22.44 -25.68 4.48
CA ALA A 95 -23.08 -26.34 3.35
C ALA A 95 -22.65 -27.81 3.25
N GLY A 96 -21.34 -28.09 3.34
CA GLY A 96 -20.83 -29.46 3.33
C GLY A 96 -21.32 -30.31 4.52
N ALA A 97 -21.48 -29.71 5.70
CA ALA A 97 -22.06 -30.38 6.85
C ALA A 97 -23.57 -30.65 6.71
N ALA A 98 -24.32 -29.76 6.04
CA ALA A 98 -25.71 -29.99 5.71
C ALA A 98 -25.87 -31.11 4.66
N GLU A 99 -25.02 -31.12 3.64
CA GLU A 99 -24.99 -32.16 2.61
C GLU A 99 -24.70 -33.54 3.22
N ARG A 100 -23.69 -33.66 4.08
CA ARG A 100 -23.38 -34.93 4.77
C ARG A 100 -24.57 -35.45 5.57
N ARG A 101 -25.22 -34.57 6.35
CA ARG A 101 -26.43 -34.92 7.12
C ARG A 101 -27.57 -35.39 6.21
N MET A 102 -27.77 -34.75 5.06
CA MET A 102 -28.76 -35.18 4.08
C MET A 102 -28.44 -36.57 3.52
N ARG A 103 -27.17 -36.85 3.19
CA ARG A 103 -26.73 -38.16 2.69
C ARG A 103 -26.90 -39.26 3.75
N GLU A 104 -26.59 -38.97 5.00
CA GLU A 104 -26.80 -39.89 6.13
C GLU A 104 -28.30 -40.21 6.31
N GLN A 105 -29.17 -39.19 6.27
CA GLN A 105 -30.62 -39.38 6.35
C GLN A 105 -31.16 -40.22 5.18
N LEU A 106 -30.66 -39.96 3.96
CA LEU A 106 -31.04 -40.72 2.77
C LEU A 106 -30.58 -42.18 2.86
N ALA A 107 -29.36 -42.44 3.35
CA ALA A 107 -28.85 -43.79 3.56
C ALA A 107 -29.66 -44.54 4.62
N ALA A 108 -30.02 -43.89 5.72
CA ALA A 108 -30.89 -44.46 6.75
C ALA A 108 -32.29 -44.78 6.21
N TYR A 109 -32.87 -43.88 5.42
CA TYR A 109 -34.16 -44.10 4.76
C TYR A 109 -34.11 -45.30 3.80
N ARG A 110 -33.06 -45.39 2.97
CA ARG A 110 -32.84 -46.52 2.05
C ARG A 110 -32.74 -47.84 2.81
N ALA A 111 -31.97 -47.87 3.90
CA ALA A 111 -31.84 -49.06 4.75
C ALA A 111 -33.19 -49.48 5.36
N ALA A 112 -34.00 -48.52 5.83
CA ALA A 112 -35.33 -48.80 6.36
C ALA A 112 -36.29 -49.37 5.29
N VAL A 113 -36.24 -48.84 4.06
CA VAL A 113 -37.04 -49.36 2.94
C VAL A 113 -36.64 -50.80 2.61
N HIS A 114 -35.35 -51.09 2.44
CA HIS A 114 -34.88 -52.46 2.18
C HIS A 114 -35.24 -53.43 3.30
N ALA A 115 -35.17 -53.00 4.56
CA ALA A 115 -35.55 -53.84 5.70
C ALA A 115 -37.06 -54.15 5.70
N ALA A 116 -37.90 -53.19 5.29
CA ALA A 116 -39.35 -53.36 5.23
C ALA A 116 -39.79 -54.27 4.06
N THR A 117 -39.08 -54.24 2.94
CA THR A 117 -39.37 -55.04 1.74
C THR A 117 -38.75 -56.44 1.77
N ALA A 118 -37.72 -56.67 2.60
CA ALA A 118 -37.14 -57.99 2.84
C ALA A 118 -38.05 -58.93 3.66
N ALA A 119 -39.15 -58.42 4.23
CA ALA A 119 -40.17 -59.24 4.87
C ALA A 119 -40.97 -60.03 3.80
N PRO A 120 -41.24 -61.34 3.97
CA PRO A 120 -41.88 -62.15 2.94
C PRO A 120 -43.35 -61.75 2.79
N VAL A 121 -43.66 -60.97 1.75
CA VAL A 121 -45.04 -60.67 1.35
C VAL A 121 -45.39 -61.47 0.11
N ALA A 122 -46.34 -62.39 0.24
CA ALA A 122 -46.95 -63.07 -0.89
C ALA A 122 -47.89 -62.10 -1.64
N ALA A 123 -47.40 -61.38 -2.66
CA ALA A 123 -48.23 -60.88 -3.77
C ALA A 123 -47.42 -60.15 -4.87
N GLY A 124 -47.46 -60.71 -6.08
CA GLY A 124 -47.75 -60.01 -7.34
C GLY A 124 -47.00 -58.71 -7.70
N GLY A 125 -45.97 -58.85 -8.54
CA GLY A 125 -45.90 -58.14 -9.82
C GLY A 125 -45.59 -56.63 -9.86
N ARG A 126 -45.09 -56.00 -8.78
CA ARG A 126 -44.63 -54.60 -8.86
C ARG A 126 -43.10 -54.56 -9.11
N PRO A 127 -42.59 -53.77 -10.07
CA PRO A 127 -41.15 -53.58 -10.23
C PRO A 127 -40.55 -53.00 -8.94
N PRO A 128 -39.32 -53.39 -8.56
CA PRO A 128 -38.75 -53.06 -7.26
C PRO A 128 -38.52 -51.55 -7.16
N ALA A 129 -39.29 -50.88 -6.29
CA ALA A 129 -39.11 -49.46 -5.99
C ALA A 129 -37.71 -49.14 -5.44
N GLU A 130 -37.02 -50.15 -4.88
CA GLU A 130 -35.64 -50.08 -4.38
C GLU A 130 -34.63 -49.76 -5.47
N ALA A 131 -34.70 -50.41 -6.64
CA ALA A 131 -33.73 -50.19 -7.72
C ALA A 131 -33.80 -48.75 -8.28
N ALA A 132 -34.99 -48.16 -8.31
CA ALA A 132 -35.18 -46.75 -8.68
C ALA A 132 -34.63 -45.80 -7.60
N LEU A 133 -34.81 -46.14 -6.32
CA LEU A 133 -34.28 -45.36 -5.19
C LEU A 133 -32.74 -45.37 -5.18
N ASP A 134 -32.13 -46.51 -5.50
CA ASP A 134 -30.69 -46.70 -5.57
C ASP A 134 -30.06 -45.88 -6.69
N LEU A 135 -30.64 -45.95 -7.90
CA LEU A 135 -30.22 -45.15 -9.04
C LEU A 135 -30.31 -43.64 -8.74
N LEU A 136 -31.43 -43.19 -8.16
CA LEU A 136 -31.61 -41.79 -7.80
C LEU A 136 -30.59 -41.33 -6.77
N THR A 137 -30.26 -42.18 -5.79
CA THR A 137 -29.27 -41.89 -4.76
C THR A 137 -27.86 -41.78 -5.34
N GLU A 138 -27.49 -42.69 -6.25
CA GLU A 138 -26.21 -42.66 -6.94
C GLU A 138 -26.08 -41.42 -7.85
N LEU A 139 -27.15 -41.08 -8.57
CA LEU A 139 -27.19 -39.90 -9.44
C LEU A 139 -27.13 -38.60 -8.62
N LEU A 140 -27.81 -38.53 -7.48
CA LEU A 140 -27.69 -37.40 -6.54
C LEU A 140 -26.27 -37.31 -5.96
N GLY A 141 -25.67 -38.44 -5.58
CA GLY A 141 -24.32 -38.50 -5.03
C GLY A 141 -23.25 -38.05 -6.02
N GLY A 142 -23.35 -38.51 -7.27
CA GLY A 142 -22.44 -38.16 -8.36
C GLY A 142 -22.59 -36.71 -8.82
N SER A 143 -23.82 -36.24 -9.05
CA SER A 143 -24.07 -34.84 -9.44
C SER A 143 -23.69 -33.86 -8.33
N GLY A 144 -23.96 -34.19 -7.06
CA GLY A 144 -23.54 -33.38 -5.92
C GLY A 144 -22.02 -33.26 -5.79
N ALA A 145 -21.28 -34.35 -6.04
CA ALA A 145 -19.82 -34.31 -6.00
C ALA A 145 -19.23 -33.39 -7.08
N ALA A 146 -19.74 -33.49 -8.32
CA ALA A 146 -19.31 -32.65 -9.43
C ALA A 146 -19.67 -31.16 -9.20
N LEU A 147 -20.88 -30.88 -8.72
CA LEU A 147 -21.30 -29.52 -8.40
C LEU A 147 -20.45 -28.88 -7.30
N ARG A 148 -20.01 -29.66 -6.31
CA ARG A 148 -19.13 -29.18 -5.24
C ARG A 148 -17.75 -28.78 -5.75
N GLU A 149 -17.16 -29.59 -6.64
CA GLU A 149 -15.86 -29.26 -7.25
C GLU A 149 -15.96 -28.01 -8.13
N LEU A 150 -17.02 -27.91 -8.93
CA LEU A 150 -17.28 -26.75 -9.77
C LEU A 150 -17.52 -25.48 -8.92
N GLY A 151 -18.28 -25.61 -7.83
CA GLY A 151 -18.54 -24.54 -6.87
C GLY A 151 -17.25 -24.04 -6.21
N GLN A 152 -16.39 -24.95 -5.75
CA GLN A 152 -15.09 -24.58 -5.16
C GLN A 152 -14.21 -23.80 -6.14
N PHE A 153 -14.17 -24.23 -7.41
CA PHE A 153 -13.44 -23.50 -8.45
C PHE A 153 -14.06 -22.13 -8.72
N ALA A 154 -15.38 -22.05 -8.86
CA ALA A 154 -16.10 -20.81 -9.13
C ALA A 154 -15.94 -19.80 -7.98
N ASP A 155 -16.05 -20.25 -6.73
CA ASP A 155 -15.87 -19.42 -5.54
C ASP A 155 -14.44 -18.88 -5.45
N ALA A 156 -13.43 -19.72 -5.72
CA ALA A 156 -12.03 -19.30 -5.73
C ALA A 156 -11.75 -18.27 -6.84
N ALA A 157 -12.28 -18.51 -8.05
CA ALA A 157 -12.13 -17.60 -9.18
C ALA A 157 -12.84 -16.26 -8.91
N HIS A 158 -14.04 -16.28 -8.33
CA HIS A 158 -14.79 -15.09 -7.98
C HIS A 158 -14.10 -14.28 -6.86
N ALA A 159 -13.60 -14.94 -5.83
CA ALA A 159 -12.84 -14.29 -4.76
C ALA A 159 -11.56 -13.64 -5.30
N ALA A 160 -10.82 -14.32 -6.19
CA ALA A 160 -9.64 -13.74 -6.82
C ALA A 160 -9.98 -12.53 -7.71
N GLY A 161 -11.03 -12.65 -8.54
CA GLY A 161 -11.48 -11.57 -9.42
C GLY A 161 -11.91 -10.32 -8.65
N THR A 162 -12.73 -10.48 -7.62
CA THR A 162 -13.21 -9.36 -6.80
C THR A 162 -12.09 -8.64 -6.06
N ILE A 163 -11.06 -9.36 -5.59
CA ILE A 163 -9.86 -8.73 -4.99
C ILE A 163 -9.08 -7.94 -6.04
N CYS A 164 -8.89 -8.50 -7.24
CA CYS A 164 -8.20 -7.80 -8.33
C CYS A 164 -8.94 -6.52 -8.74
N GLU A 165 -10.26 -6.56 -8.87
CA GLU A 165 -11.09 -5.38 -9.17
C GLU A 165 -10.97 -4.32 -8.08
N ARG A 166 -11.13 -4.69 -6.80
CA ARG A 166 -10.98 -3.75 -5.69
C ARG A 166 -9.59 -3.16 -5.59
N TYR A 167 -8.55 -3.95 -5.89
CA TYR A 167 -7.19 -3.45 -5.93
C TYR A 167 -7.03 -2.43 -7.06
N ALA A 168 -7.51 -2.73 -8.28
CA ALA A 168 -7.50 -1.79 -9.39
C ALA A 168 -8.24 -0.49 -9.04
N ASP A 169 -9.46 -0.58 -8.51
CA ASP A 169 -10.24 0.58 -8.04
C ASP A 169 -9.50 1.37 -6.94
N SER A 170 -8.77 0.67 -6.07
CA SER A 170 -7.93 1.28 -5.04
C SER A 170 -6.77 2.08 -5.64
N THR A 171 -6.38 1.74 -6.86
CA THR A 171 -5.28 2.39 -7.58
C THR A 171 -5.69 3.49 -8.55
N GLU A 172 -6.93 3.47 -9.02
CA GLU A 172 -7.43 4.41 -10.04
C GLU A 172 -8.11 5.66 -9.46
N GLN A 173 -8.57 5.65 -8.21
CA GLN A 173 -9.14 6.86 -7.59
C GLN A 173 -8.03 7.75 -7.00
N PRO A 174 -7.94 9.03 -7.40
CA PRO A 174 -6.92 9.98 -6.95
C PRO A 174 -7.08 10.44 -5.49
#